data_AF-A0A9E5T8J3-F1
#
_entry.id   AF-A0A9E5T8J3-F1
#
_cell.length_a   1.000
_cell.length_b   1.000
_cell.length_c   1.000
_cell.angle_alpha   90.00
_cell.angle_beta   90.00
_cell.angle_gamma   90.00
#
_symmetry.space_group_name_H-M   'P 1'
#
loop_
_entity.id
_entity.type
_entity.pdbx_description
1 polymer ?
#
loop_
_entity_poly.entity_id
_entity_poly.type
_entity_poly.pdbx_seq_one_letter_code
_entity_poly.pdbx_strand_id
1 'polypeptide(L)' 'AITKDVSLRGVGFTHELLFEGDYALVTFDLMDVGPVSLLVEIRWSNRERGPTYMTGGRFVGIPVLPTNGWPLD' A
#
# COMPACT_ATOMS: atom_id res chain seq x y z
N ALA A 1 -4.03 -6.30 -5.56
CA ALA A 1 -2.90 -5.53 -6.14
C ALA A 1 -1.66 -6.41 -6.18
N ILE A 2 -0.70 -6.12 -7.06
CA ILE A 2 0.57 -6.85 -7.17
C ILE A 2 1.71 -5.83 -7.11
N THR A 3 2.61 -6.00 -6.13
CA THR A 3 3.83 -5.17 -6.02
C THR A 3 4.74 -5.40 -7.22
N LYS A 4 5.20 -4.32 -7.84
CA LYS A 4 6.12 -4.35 -9.00
C LYS A 4 7.53 -3.93 -8.62
N ASP A 5 7.64 -2.88 -7.80
CA ASP A 5 8.91 -2.45 -7.23
C ASP A 5 8.71 -2.01 -5.77
N VAL A 6 9.81 -2.13 -5.01
CA VAL A 6 9.87 -1.65 -3.64
C VAL A 6 11.27 -1.12 -3.39
N SER A 7 11.36 -0.02 -2.67
CA SER A 7 12.61 0.60 -2.25
C SER A 7 12.50 1.02 -0.79
N LEU A 8 13.56 1.58 -0.22
CA LEU A 8 13.50 2.15 1.13
C LEU A 8 12.57 3.36 1.26
N ARG A 9 12.18 3.99 0.14
CA ARG A 9 11.41 5.26 0.15
C ARG A 9 9.99 5.13 -0.38
N GLY A 10 9.64 4.01 -1.01
CA GLY A 10 8.34 3.89 -1.65
C GLY A 10 8.13 2.55 -2.33
N VAL A 11 6.95 2.42 -2.93
CA VAL A 11 6.45 1.21 -3.55
C VAL A 11 5.66 1.56 -4.80
N GLY A 12 5.80 0.73 -5.82
CA GLY A 12 4.99 0.72 -7.02
C GLY A 12 4.25 -0.61 -7.15
N PHE A 13 2.97 -0.54 -7.48
CA PHE A 13 2.11 -1.71 -7.58
C PHE A 13 1.08 -1.54 -8.68
N THR A 14 0.66 -2.67 -9.25
CA THR A 14 -0.43 -2.72 -10.23
C THR A 14 -1.72 -3.20 -9.60
N HIS A 15 -2.84 -2.69 -10.11
CA HIS A 15 -4.18 -3.07 -9.68
C HIS A 15 -5.20 -2.81 -10.81
N GLU A 16 -6.41 -3.31 -10.67
CA GLU A 16 -7.41 -3.34 -11.76
C GLU A 16 -8.39 -2.14 -11.73
N LEU A 17 -8.47 -1.42 -10.62
CA LEU A 17 -9.46 -0.36 -10.39
C LEU A 17 -8.76 0.94 -10.07
N LEU A 18 -9.15 2.05 -10.70
CA LEU A 18 -8.55 3.35 -10.41
C LEU A 18 -8.50 3.61 -8.89
N PHE A 19 -7.30 3.92 -8.40
CA PHE A 19 -7.12 4.33 -7.01
C PHE A 19 -7.31 5.84 -6.92
N GLU A 20 -8.37 6.28 -6.23
CA GLU A 20 -8.75 7.69 -6.12
C GLU A 20 -8.25 8.38 -4.84
N GLY A 21 -7.61 7.63 -3.93
CA GLY A 21 -7.12 8.17 -2.67
C GLY A 21 -5.74 8.83 -2.77
N ASP A 22 -5.49 9.83 -1.92
CA ASP A 22 -4.17 10.45 -1.75
C ASP A 22 -3.22 9.59 -0.88
N TYR A 23 -3.79 8.69 -0.07
CA TYR A 23 -3.05 7.80 0.81
C TYR A 23 -3.57 6.37 0.71
N ALA A 24 -2.66 5.41 0.85
CA ALA A 24 -2.96 3.99 0.94
C ALA A 24 -2.29 3.38 2.16
N LEU A 25 -2.98 2.45 2.82
CA LEU A 25 -2.36 1.52 3.74
C LEU A 25 -1.89 0.30 2.94
N VAL A 26 -0.59 0.08 2.87
CA VAL A 26 -0.03 -1.06 2.13
C VAL A 26 0.55 -2.06 3.12
N THR A 27 -0.03 -3.26 3.13
CA THR A 27 0.44 -4.38 3.96
C THR A 27 1.33 -5.30 3.14
N PHE A 28 2.53 -5.55 3.66
CA PHE A 28 3.50 -6.48 3.10
C PHE A 28 3.54 -7.72 3.98
N ASP A 29 3.32 -8.89 3.38
CA ASP A 29 3.55 -10.16 4.05
C ASP A 29 5.04 -10.51 3.96
N LEU A 30 5.76 -10.34 5.06
CA LEU A 30 7.19 -10.62 5.14
C LEU A 30 7.42 -12.02 5.73
N MET A 31 8.29 -12.80 5.08
CA MET A 31 8.72 -14.10 5.60
C MET A 31 9.37 -13.91 6.98
N ASP A 32 9.04 -14.78 7.93
CA ASP A 32 9.53 -14.81 9.33
C ASP A 32 9.16 -13.62 10.23
N VAL A 33 8.65 -12.51 9.67
CA VAL A 33 8.25 -11.31 10.43
C VAL A 33 6.73 -11.17 10.52
N GLY A 34 6.00 -11.70 9.52
CA GLY A 34 4.55 -11.53 9.42
C GLY A 34 4.14 -10.23 8.70
N PRO A 35 2.85 -9.88 8.77
CA PRO A 35 2.31 -8.73 8.03
C PRO A 35 2.80 -7.40 8.63
N VAL A 36 3.34 -6.53 7.78
CA VAL A 36 3.78 -5.17 8.14
C VAL A 36 3.01 -4.17 7.29
N SER A 37 2.31 -3.24 7.93
CA SER A 37 1.59 -2.16 7.25
C SER A 37 2.40 -0.88 7.23
N LEU A 38 2.42 -0.19 6.08
CA LEU A 38 3.02 1.13 5.91
C LEU A 38 2.00 2.10 5.33
N LEU A 39 2.02 3.34 5.82
CA LEU A 39 1.25 4.43 5.22
C LEU A 39 2.02 4.94 4.01
N VAL A 40 1.35 4.96 2.86
CA VAL A 40 1.89 5.37 1.57
C VAL A 40 1.13 6.59 1.09
N GLU A 41 1.83 7.68 0.80
CA GLU A 41 1.29 8.82 0.06
C GLU A 41 1.36 8.49 -1.44
N ILE A 42 0.22 8.50 -2.13
CA ILE A 42 0.14 8.25 -3.56
C ILE A 42 0.67 9.48 -4.30
N ARG A 43 1.67 9.27 -5.16
CA ARG A 43 2.32 10.35 -5.92
C ARG A 43 1.86 10.39 -7.36
N TRP A 44 1.49 9.24 -7.92
CA TRP A 44 0.97 9.11 -9.26
C TRP A 44 0.20 7.79 -9.40
N SER A 45 -0.78 7.78 -10.29
CA SER A 45 -1.59 6.62 -10.65
C SER A 45 -1.93 6.75 -12.12
N ASN A 46 -1.33 5.90 -12.95
CA ASN A 46 -1.47 5.96 -14.40
C ASN A 46 -2.09 4.67 -14.91
N ARG A 47 -2.97 4.78 -15.89
CA ARG A 47 -3.47 3.62 -16.60
C ARG A 47 -2.35 3.00 -17.45
N GLU A 48 -2.13 1.71 -17.29
CA GLU A 48 -1.20 0.93 -18.10
C GLU A 48 -1.95 0.23 -19.26
N ARG A 49 -1.31 -0.72 -19.95
CA ARG A 49 -1.96 -1.47 -21.03
C ARG A 49 -3.18 -2.24 -20.49
N GLY A 50 -4.35 -2.02 -21.08
CA GLY A 50 -5.58 -2.75 -20.75
C GLY A 50 -6.37 -2.13 -19.58
N PRO A 51 -7.02 -2.94 -18.72
CA PRO A 51 -7.76 -2.45 -17.55
C PRO A 51 -6.86 -2.16 -16.35
N THR A 52 -5.55 -2.39 -16.45
CA THR A 52 -4.62 -2.28 -15.33
C THR A 52 -4.16 -0.84 -15.09
N TYR A 53 -4.02 -0.46 -13.83
CA TYR A 53 -3.38 0.78 -13.39
C TYR A 53 -2.04 0.44 -12.72
N MET A 54 -1.06 1.31 -12.93
CA MET A 54 0.20 1.32 -12.21
C MET A 54 0.18 2.54 -11.27
N THR A 55 0.38 2.29 -9.99
CA THR A 55 0.38 3.33 -8.95
C THR A 55 1.71 3.30 -8.22
N GLY A 56 2.26 4.48 -7.99
CA GLY A 56 3.47 4.66 -7.20
C GLY A 56 3.24 5.61 -6.04
N GLY A 57 3.79 5.26 -4.91
CA GLY A 57 3.68 6.05 -3.69
C GLY A 57 4.94 6.05 -2.85
N ARG A 58 5.01 7.04 -1.95
CA ARG A 58 6.11 7.25 -1.02
C ARG A 58 5.71 6.77 0.37
N PHE A 59 6.60 6.07 1.07
CA PHE A 59 6.40 5.75 2.48
C PHE A 59 6.46 7.04 3.31
N VAL A 60 5.40 7.29 4.08
CA VAL A 60 5.29 8.47 4.95
C VAL A 60 5.27 8.12 6.43
N GLY A 61 5.01 6.85 6.79
CA GLY A 61 5.12 6.40 8.17
C GLY A 61 4.63 4.98 8.39
N ILE A 62 4.74 4.54 9.65
CA ILE A 62 4.13 3.32 10.15
C ILE A 62 2.80 3.73 10.80
N PRO A 63 1.66 3.18 10.39
CA PRO A 63 0.38 3.46 11.03
C PRO A 63 0.44 2.97 12.48
N VAL A 64 0.21 3.87 13.44
CA VAL A 64 -0.16 3.44 14.79
C VAL A 64 -1.64 3.10 14.72
N LEU A 65 -1.94 1.86 14.33
CA LEU A 65 -3.30 1.35 14.48
C LEU A 65 -3.56 1.24 15.98
N PRO A 66 -4.69 1.76 16.50
CA PRO A 66 -5.02 1.56 17.89
C PRO A 66 -5.07 0.05 18.15
N THR A 67 -4.25 -0.44 19.07
CA THR A 67 -4.38 -1.78 19.64
C THR A 67 -5.68 -1.76 20.44
N ASN A 68 -6.79 -1.99 19.78
CA ASN A 68 -8.09 -1.99 20.42
C ASN A 68 -8.14 -3.14 21.44
N GLY A 69 -7.91 -2.82 22.72
CA GLY A 69 -8.38 -3.60 23.87
C GLY A 69 -9.91 -3.49 24.02
N TRP A 70 -10.63 -3.50 22.90
CA TRP A 70 -12.09 -3.60 22.89
C TRP A 70 -12.45 -5.06 22.61
N PRO A 71 -13.33 -5.68 23.41
CA PRO A 71 -13.74 -7.05 23.20
C PRO A 71 -14.45 -7.13 21.84
N LEU A 72 -14.09 -8.13 21.04
CA LEU A 72 -14.94 -8.58 19.95
C LEU A 72 -16.07 -9.38 20.61
N ASP A 73 -17.29 -8.87 20.52
CA ASP A 73 -18.50 -9.60 20.88
C ASP A 73 -18.61 -10.93 20.10
#